data_AF-A0A7X3K534-F1
#
_entry.id   AF-A0A7X3K534-F1
#
_cell.length_a   1.000
_cell.length_b   1.000
_cell.length_c   1.000
_cell.angle_alpha   90.00
_cell.angle_beta   90.00
_cell.angle_gamma   90.00
#
_symmetry.space_group_name_H-M   'P 1'
#
loop_
_entity.id
_entity.type
_entity.pdbx_description
1 polymer ?
#
loop_
_entity_poly.entity_id
_entity_poly.type
_entity_poly.pdbx_seq_one_letter_code
_entity_poly.pdbx_strand_id
1 'polypeptide(L)'
;MRHGGGMGLFNIERGAEAIEIAIVRLSHAIEMTDEQTVLLEALKTDALAAAAAFEAATDGLRPTPPAEGESAERPDISERFDNRIALESARLDALKAVQPAFTAFFDSLTDEQKADLVPERGNRHDHMSKQGDRGGHRDGHHGGQRPMGPGNR
;
A
#
# COMPACT_ATOMS: atom_id res chain seq x y z
N MET A 1 4.02 9.59 1.41
CA MET A 1 4.00 8.69 2.58
C MET A 1 3.90 7.27 2.05
N ARG A 2 4.89 6.40 2.33
CA ARG A 2 4.75 4.98 2.03
C ARG A 2 3.66 4.43 2.96
N HIS A 3 2.49 4.10 2.41
CA HIS A 3 1.48 3.36 3.14
C HIS A 3 2.14 2.08 3.68
N GLY A 4 2.13 1.94 5.01
CA GLY A 4 2.81 0.87 5.72
C GLY A 4 2.35 -0.49 5.24
N GLY A 5 3.30 -1.42 5.11
CA GLY A 5 3.07 -2.83 4.77
C GLY A 5 2.43 -3.63 5.91
N GLY A 6 1.34 -3.10 6.50
CA GLY A 6 0.38 -3.94 7.18
C GLY A 6 -0.44 -4.71 6.14
N MET A 7 -1.05 -5.81 6.55
CA MET A 7 -2.09 -6.56 5.83
C MET A 7 -3.29 -5.66 5.46
N GLY A 8 -3.09 -4.65 4.61
CA GLY A 8 -4.15 -3.86 4.01
C GLY A 8 -4.74 -4.66 2.86
N LEU A 9 -5.22 -5.88 3.16
CA LEU A 9 -5.65 -6.83 2.13
C LEU A 9 -6.70 -6.18 1.23
N PHE A 10 -7.63 -5.43 1.84
CA PHE A 10 -8.72 -4.75 1.14
C PHE A 10 -8.50 -3.27 0.84
N ASN A 11 -7.48 -2.62 1.43
CA ASN A 11 -7.22 -1.16 1.32
C ASN A 11 -8.52 -0.36 1.08
N ILE A 12 -9.47 -0.38 2.02
CA ILE A 12 -10.85 0.15 1.82
C ILE A 12 -10.84 1.59 1.25
N GLU A 13 -9.84 2.38 1.62
CA GLU A 13 -9.59 3.74 1.12
C GLU A 13 -9.27 3.87 -0.38
N ARG A 14 -8.91 2.76 -1.05
CA ARG A 14 -8.68 2.70 -2.49
C ARG A 14 -9.95 2.37 -3.27
N GLY A 15 -11.07 2.18 -2.59
CA GLY A 15 -12.39 2.00 -3.18
C GLY A 15 -12.69 0.57 -3.65
N ALA A 16 -13.85 0.42 -4.28
CA ALA A 16 -14.44 -0.86 -4.67
C ALA A 16 -13.52 -1.71 -5.56
N GLU A 17 -12.86 -1.11 -6.56
CA GLU A 17 -11.97 -1.84 -7.48
C GLU A 17 -10.80 -2.53 -6.73
N ALA A 18 -10.20 -1.85 -5.76
CA ALA A 18 -9.11 -2.43 -4.99
C ALA A 18 -9.57 -3.62 -4.13
N ILE A 19 -10.80 -3.57 -3.61
CA ILE A 19 -11.43 -4.66 -2.86
C ILE A 19 -11.67 -5.84 -3.79
N GLU A 20 -12.25 -5.61 -4.96
CA GLU A 20 -12.51 -6.68 -5.94
C GLU A 20 -11.22 -7.36 -6.40
N ILE A 21 -10.16 -6.59 -6.69
CA ILE A 21 -8.84 -7.14 -7.02
C ILE A 21 -8.30 -7.99 -5.87
N ALA A 22 -8.50 -7.57 -4.62
CA ALA A 22 -8.05 -8.33 -3.46
C ALA A 22 -8.82 -9.65 -3.29
N ILE A 23 -10.14 -9.63 -3.47
CA ILE A 23 -10.98 -10.83 -3.44
C ILE A 23 -10.58 -11.81 -4.56
N VAL A 24 -10.37 -11.32 -5.78
CA VAL A 24 -9.91 -12.16 -6.89
C VAL A 24 -8.55 -12.79 -6.58
N ARG A 25 -7.61 -12.03 -6.02
CA ARG A 25 -6.29 -12.56 -5.62
C ARG A 25 -6.41 -13.63 -4.54
N LEU A 26 -7.25 -13.43 -3.52
CA LEU A 26 -7.52 -14.46 -2.52
C LEU A 26 -8.06 -15.73 -3.15
N SER A 27 -9.02 -15.59 -4.07
CA SER A 27 -9.66 -16.73 -4.73
C SER A 27 -8.71 -17.58 -5.57
N HIS A 28 -7.63 -16.98 -6.06
CA HIS A 28 -6.58 -17.68 -6.79
C HIS A 28 -5.45 -18.20 -5.89
N ALA A 29 -5.33 -17.68 -4.67
CA ALA A 29 -4.23 -18.05 -3.77
C ALA A 29 -4.49 -19.36 -3.02
N ILE A 30 -5.76 -19.69 -2.77
CA ILE A 30 -6.16 -20.88 -2.02
C ILE A 30 -7.33 -21.59 -2.71
N GLU A 31 -7.32 -22.92 -2.66
CA GLU A 31 -8.49 -23.71 -3.03
C GLU A 31 -9.50 -23.67 -1.89
N MET A 32 -10.69 -23.14 -2.15
CA MET A 32 -11.73 -22.94 -1.14
C MET A 32 -12.81 -24.00 -1.20
N THR A 33 -13.39 -24.33 -0.05
CA THR A 33 -14.64 -25.08 0.03
C THR A 33 -15.84 -24.22 -0.37
N ASP A 34 -17.00 -24.85 -0.59
CA ASP A 34 -18.26 -24.14 -0.86
C ASP A 34 -18.62 -23.19 0.30
N GLU A 35 -18.43 -23.65 1.54
CA GLU A 35 -18.69 -22.85 2.75
C GLU A 35 -17.75 -21.63 2.84
N GLN A 36 -16.46 -21.81 2.55
CA GLN A 36 -15.49 -20.72 2.53
C GLN A 36 -15.78 -19.70 1.42
N THR A 37 -16.27 -20.17 0.28
CA THR A 37 -16.68 -19.30 -0.84
C THR A 37 -17.86 -18.40 -0.45
N VAL A 38 -18.86 -18.96 0.27
CA VAL A 38 -19.98 -18.17 0.80
C VAL A 38 -19.48 -17.11 1.79
N LEU A 39 -18.55 -17.46 2.67
CA LEU A 39 -17.95 -16.52 3.63
C LEU A 39 -17.12 -15.43 2.93
N LEU A 40 -16.42 -15.75 1.84
CA LEU A 40 -15.67 -14.77 1.04
C LEU A 40 -16.61 -13.77 0.35
N GLU A 41 -17.74 -14.21 -0.20
CA GLU A 41 -18.72 -13.30 -0.81
C GLU A 41 -19.42 -12.42 0.23
N ALA A 42 -19.65 -12.92 1.45
CA ALA A 42 -20.12 -12.10 2.57
C ALA A 42 -19.09 -11.02 2.92
N LEU A 43 -17.81 -11.40 3.05
CA LEU A 43 -16.71 -10.46 3.29
C LEU A 43 -16.60 -9.39 2.19
N LYS A 44 -16.72 -9.80 0.92
CA LYS A 44 -16.73 -8.86 -0.22
C LYS A 44 -17.89 -7.86 -0.10
N THR A 45 -19.10 -8.35 0.18
CA THR A 45 -20.29 -7.51 0.30
C THR A 45 -20.11 -6.45 1.39
N ASP A 46 -19.65 -6.87 2.58
CA ASP A 46 -19.43 -5.96 3.71
C ASP A 46 -18.28 -4.98 3.43
N ALA A 47 -17.21 -5.43 2.77
CA ALA A 47 -16.10 -4.57 2.37
C ALA A 47 -16.53 -3.49 1.36
N LEU A 48 -17.33 -3.84 0.36
CA LEU A 48 -17.85 -2.89 -0.62
C LEU A 48 -18.80 -1.88 0.03
N ALA A 49 -19.68 -2.33 0.93
CA ALA A 49 -20.55 -1.43 1.69
C ALA A 49 -19.74 -0.48 2.60
N ALA A 50 -18.72 -0.98 3.28
CA ALA A 50 -17.83 -0.17 4.11
C ALA A 50 -17.02 0.84 3.28
N ALA A 51 -16.60 0.49 2.07
CA ALA A 51 -15.93 1.42 1.15
C ALA A 51 -16.84 2.56 0.72
N ALA A 52 -18.08 2.26 0.34
CA ALA A 52 -19.06 3.28 -0.01
C ALA A 52 -19.39 4.21 1.18
N ALA A 53 -19.54 3.65 2.38
CA ALA A 53 -19.75 4.43 3.60
C ALA A 53 -18.52 5.31 3.94
N PHE A 54 -17.31 4.78 3.79
CA PHE A 54 -16.07 5.53 3.97
C PHE A 54 -15.95 6.68 2.97
N GLU A 55 -16.23 6.44 1.69
CA GLU A 55 -16.21 7.47 0.65
C GLU A 55 -17.18 8.59 0.99
N ALA A 56 -18.43 8.26 1.34
CA ALA A 56 -19.43 9.25 1.75
C ALA A 56 -19.02 10.03 3.01
N ALA A 57 -18.42 9.36 4.01
CA ALA A 57 -17.99 10.00 5.25
C ALA A 57 -16.74 10.87 5.09
N THR A 58 -15.98 10.69 4.00
CA THR A 58 -14.71 11.38 3.77
C THR A 58 -14.74 12.35 2.60
N ASP A 59 -15.90 12.49 1.97
CA ASP A 59 -16.14 13.49 0.94
C ASP A 59 -15.83 14.90 1.47
N GLY A 60 -15.09 15.67 0.66
CA GLY A 60 -14.65 17.02 1.02
C GLY A 60 -13.56 17.12 2.11
N LEU A 61 -13.18 16.05 2.81
CA LEU A 61 -12.13 16.13 3.84
C LEU A 61 -10.71 16.25 3.27
N ARG A 62 -10.52 15.78 2.03
CA ARG A 62 -9.24 15.88 1.33
C ARG A 62 -9.23 17.13 0.46
N PRO A 63 -8.16 17.97 0.54
CA PRO A 63 -8.05 19.14 -0.32
C PRO A 63 -8.09 18.72 -1.79
N THR A 64 -8.98 19.32 -2.56
CA THR A 64 -8.96 19.22 -4.02
C THR A 64 -7.71 19.93 -4.54
N PRO A 65 -6.99 19.34 -5.50
CA PRO A 65 -5.97 20.08 -6.23
C PRO A 65 -6.64 21.30 -6.88
N PRO A 66 -6.04 22.50 -6.81
CA PRO A 66 -6.59 23.68 -7.47
C PRO A 66 -6.66 23.44 -8.99
N ALA A 67 -7.62 24.08 -9.66
CA ALA A 67 -7.65 24.07 -11.11
C ALA A 67 -6.41 24.79 -11.68
N GLU A 68 -6.07 24.49 -12.94
CA GLU A 68 -4.92 25.10 -13.60
C GLU A 68 -5.09 26.64 -13.66
N GLY A 69 -4.16 27.36 -13.03
CA GLY A 69 -4.22 28.82 -12.92
C GLY A 69 -4.82 29.37 -11.62
N GLU A 70 -5.35 28.52 -10.73
CA GLU A 70 -5.86 28.93 -9.42
C GLU A 70 -4.83 28.75 -8.29
N SER A 71 -4.82 29.66 -7.32
CA SER A 71 -4.05 29.48 -6.09
C SER A 71 -4.80 28.56 -5.14
N ALA A 72 -4.19 27.45 -4.71
CA ALA A 72 -4.74 26.61 -3.65
C ALA A 72 -4.87 27.42 -2.35
N GLU A 73 -6.10 27.68 -1.91
CA GLU A 73 -6.33 28.13 -0.54
C GLU A 73 -6.13 26.92 0.37
N ARG A 74 -5.00 26.91 1.09
CA ARG A 74 -4.67 25.81 2.00
C ARG A 74 -5.57 25.89 3.22
N PRO A 75 -6.23 24.79 3.63
CA PRO A 75 -6.98 24.77 4.88
C PRO A 75 -6.08 25.16 6.06
N ASP A 76 -6.67 25.84 7.07
CA ASP A 76 -5.95 26.20 8.29
C ASP A 76 -5.36 24.94 8.96
N ILE A 77 -4.28 25.11 9.73
CA ILE A 77 -3.64 23.98 10.43
C ILE A 77 -4.62 23.26 11.35
N SER A 78 -5.54 24.00 12.00
CA SER A 78 -6.57 23.42 12.88
C SER A 78 -7.56 22.59 12.07
N GLU A 79 -8.06 23.12 10.95
CA GLU A 79 -8.98 22.42 10.04
C GLU A 79 -8.34 21.15 9.46
N ARG A 80 -7.04 21.19 9.11
CA ARG A 80 -6.32 19.99 8.66
C ARG A 80 -6.22 18.91 9.74
N PHE A 81 -6.13 19.31 11.00
CA PHE A 81 -6.13 18.38 12.12
C PHE A 81 -7.51 17.76 12.34
N ASP A 82 -8.57 18.56 12.27
CA ASP A 82 -9.96 18.10 12.36
C ASP A 82 -10.30 17.13 11.20
N ASN A 83 -9.93 17.47 9.96
CA ASN A 83 -10.10 16.59 8.80
C ASN A 83 -9.35 15.27 8.98
N ARG A 84 -8.17 15.28 9.60
CA ARG A 84 -7.44 14.05 9.90
C ARG A 84 -8.19 13.20 10.94
N ILE A 85 -8.74 13.79 11.99
CA ILE A 85 -9.54 13.06 12.99
C ILE A 85 -10.76 12.43 12.32
N ALA A 86 -11.44 13.17 11.44
CA ALA A 86 -12.60 12.66 10.72
C ALA A 86 -12.22 11.49 9.79
N LEU A 87 -11.12 11.61 9.03
CA LEU A 87 -10.59 10.52 8.19
C LEU A 87 -10.25 9.25 9.00
N GLU A 88 -9.57 9.40 10.14
CA GLU A 88 -9.21 8.25 11.00
C GLU A 88 -10.45 7.62 11.64
N SER A 89 -11.44 8.43 12.03
CA SER A 89 -12.71 7.94 12.57
C SER A 89 -13.47 7.12 11.53
N ALA A 90 -13.62 7.65 10.31
CA ALA A 90 -14.27 6.94 9.21
C ALA A 90 -13.54 5.62 8.88
N ARG A 91 -12.20 5.62 8.92
CA ARG A 91 -11.39 4.40 8.72
C ARG A 91 -11.68 3.37 9.81
N LEU A 92 -11.74 3.79 11.07
CA LEU A 92 -12.05 2.89 12.19
C LEU A 92 -13.44 2.28 12.03
N ASP A 93 -14.44 3.07 11.64
CA ASP A 93 -15.80 2.60 11.45
C ASP A 93 -15.89 1.60 10.29
N ALA A 94 -15.20 1.85 9.18
CA ALA A 94 -15.10 0.90 8.07
C ALA A 94 -14.44 -0.43 8.50
N LEU A 95 -13.36 -0.37 9.29
CA LEU A 95 -12.71 -1.59 9.81
C LEU A 95 -13.63 -2.38 10.74
N LYS A 96 -14.37 -1.70 11.62
CA LYS A 96 -15.35 -2.35 12.51
C LYS A 96 -16.50 -2.99 11.74
N ALA A 97 -16.96 -2.36 10.66
CA ALA A 97 -18.03 -2.89 9.83
C ALA A 97 -17.62 -4.20 9.13
N VAL A 98 -16.36 -4.29 8.66
CA VAL A 98 -15.84 -5.47 7.95
C VAL A 98 -15.36 -6.57 8.91
N GLN A 99 -15.00 -6.22 10.15
CA GLN A 99 -14.39 -7.13 11.12
C GLN A 99 -15.15 -8.46 11.31
N PRO A 100 -16.50 -8.51 11.44
CA PRO A 100 -17.20 -9.77 11.67
C PRO A 100 -17.04 -10.76 10.52
N ALA A 101 -17.27 -10.31 9.27
CA ALA A 101 -17.12 -11.16 8.09
C ALA A 101 -15.66 -11.53 7.83
N PHE A 102 -14.73 -10.61 8.13
CA PHE A 102 -13.30 -10.89 8.05
C PHE A 102 -12.91 -12.03 8.99
N THR A 103 -13.30 -11.95 10.25
CA THR A 103 -13.05 -13.00 11.25
C THR A 103 -13.68 -14.32 10.82
N ALA A 104 -14.96 -14.31 10.40
CA ALA A 104 -15.65 -15.52 9.97
C ALA A 104 -14.95 -16.23 8.80
N PHE A 105 -14.51 -15.46 7.78
CA PHE A 105 -13.76 -16.01 6.65
C PHE A 105 -12.41 -16.59 7.09
N PHE A 106 -11.57 -15.81 7.79
CA PHE A 106 -10.23 -16.28 8.17
C PHE A 106 -10.24 -17.40 9.22
N ASP A 107 -11.24 -17.45 10.10
CA ASP A 107 -11.40 -18.56 11.05
C ASP A 107 -11.84 -19.86 10.36
N SER A 108 -12.49 -19.77 9.20
CA SER A 108 -12.87 -20.93 8.39
C SER A 108 -11.72 -21.55 7.59
N LEU A 109 -10.61 -20.83 7.43
CA LEU A 109 -9.44 -21.31 6.68
C LEU A 109 -8.59 -22.29 7.49
N THR A 110 -8.08 -23.33 6.83
CA THR A 110 -7.09 -24.24 7.42
C THR A 110 -5.75 -23.54 7.63
N ASP A 111 -4.88 -24.14 8.44
CA ASP A 111 -3.54 -23.60 8.68
C ASP A 111 -2.69 -23.60 7.40
N GLU A 112 -2.86 -24.59 6.52
CA GLU A 112 -2.22 -24.65 5.20
C GLU A 112 -2.69 -23.51 4.30
N GLN A 113 -4.01 -23.29 4.19
CA GLN A 113 -4.56 -22.18 3.42
C GLN A 113 -4.05 -20.83 3.96
N LYS A 114 -4.00 -20.67 5.29
CA LYS A 114 -3.43 -19.46 5.91
C LYS A 114 -1.95 -19.28 5.59
N ALA A 115 -1.17 -20.36 5.53
CA ALA A 115 0.24 -20.32 5.19
C ALA A 115 0.45 -19.85 3.72
N ASP A 116 -0.40 -20.31 2.81
CA ASP A 116 -0.36 -19.92 1.38
C ASP A 116 -0.69 -18.44 1.16
N LEU A 117 -1.42 -17.81 2.10
CA LEU A 117 -1.75 -16.37 2.05
C LEU A 117 -0.62 -15.47 2.57
N VAL A 118 0.35 -16.01 3.32
CA VAL A 118 1.48 -15.21 3.80
C VAL A 118 2.43 -15.03 2.63
N PRO A 119 2.72 -13.78 2.18
CA PRO A 119 3.73 -13.59 1.15
C PRO A 119 5.01 -14.24 1.63
N GLU A 120 5.55 -15.19 0.87
CA GLU A 120 6.88 -15.73 1.11
C GLU A 120 7.75 -14.50 1.37
N ARG A 121 8.25 -14.37 2.60
CA ARG A 121 9.20 -13.32 2.93
C ARG A 121 10.41 -13.68 2.12
N GLY A 122 10.45 -13.15 0.89
CA GLY A 122 11.44 -13.50 -0.09
C GLY A 122 12.78 -13.46 0.61
N ASN A 123 13.57 -14.49 0.36
CA ASN A 123 14.92 -14.68 0.85
C ASN A 123 15.78 -13.48 0.36
N ARG A 124 15.57 -12.29 0.94
CA ARG A 124 16.21 -11.01 0.61
C ARG A 124 17.68 -10.99 1.03
N HIS A 125 18.26 -12.16 1.29
CA HIS A 125 19.68 -12.33 1.51
C HIS A 125 20.46 -12.73 0.24
N ASP A 126 19.81 -13.15 -0.85
CA ASP A 126 20.55 -13.64 -2.04
C ASP A 126 20.83 -12.58 -3.13
N HIS A 127 20.34 -11.35 -2.99
CA HIS A 127 20.51 -10.31 -4.03
C HIS A 127 21.48 -9.19 -3.67
N MET A 128 21.99 -9.13 -2.42
CA MET A 128 22.95 -8.09 -2.01
C MET A 128 24.42 -8.51 -2.11
N SER A 129 24.72 -9.75 -2.47
CA SER A 129 26.10 -10.27 -2.52
C SER A 129 26.79 -10.14 -3.89
N LYS A 130 26.13 -9.58 -4.91
CA LYS A 130 26.68 -9.47 -6.28
C LYS A 130 26.96 -8.05 -6.78
N GLN A 131 27.15 -7.10 -5.85
CA GLN A 131 27.56 -5.74 -6.20
C GLN A 131 28.71 -5.27 -5.31
N GLY A 132 29.77 -6.09 -5.20
CA GLY A 132 30.99 -5.77 -4.45
C GLY A 132 32.30 -6.12 -5.16
N ASP A 133 32.28 -6.85 -6.27
CA ASP A 133 33.50 -7.43 -6.88
C ASP A 133 33.79 -6.89 -8.29
N ARG A 134 33.87 -5.57 -8.41
CA ARG A 134 34.59 -4.92 -9.53
C ARG A 134 35.68 -4.00 -8.98
N GLY A 135 36.55 -4.60 -8.17
CA GLY A 135 37.88 -4.08 -7.88
C GLY A 135 38.91 -4.83 -8.72
N GLY A 136 39.51 -4.14 -9.69
CA GLY A 136 40.88 -4.45 -10.14
C GLY A 136 41.02 -5.02 -11.55
N HIS A 137 41.14 -4.13 -12.55
CA HIS A 137 42.16 -4.29 -13.59
C HIS A 137 42.93 -2.98 -13.71
N ARG A 138 44.22 -3.11 -13.41
CA ARG A 138 45.25 -2.08 -13.32
C ARG A 138 46.10 -2.26 -14.56
N ASP A 139 45.75 -1.59 -15.65
CA ASP A 139 46.60 -1.49 -16.82
C ASP A 139 47.11 -0.07 -16.92
N GLY A 140 48.40 0.08 -16.62
CA GLY A 140 49.11 1.34 -16.72
C GLY A 140 49.30 1.74 -18.18
N HIS A 141 49.06 3.01 -18.49
CA HIS A 141 49.70 3.69 -19.60
C HIS A 141 50.21 5.05 -19.11
N HIS A 142 51.53 5.19 -19.16
CA HIS A 142 52.25 6.44 -19.02
C HIS A 142 51.92 7.36 -20.20
N GLY A 143 51.73 8.66 -19.94
CA GLY A 143 51.91 9.68 -20.97
C GLY A 143 51.18 11.01 -20.71
N GLY A 144 51.93 12.04 -20.32
CA GLY A 144 51.67 13.41 -20.81
C GLY A 144 50.87 14.37 -19.94
N GLN A 145 51.59 15.08 -19.06
CA GLN A 145 51.57 16.55 -18.90
C GLN A 145 50.23 17.27 -18.65
N ARG A 146 50.04 17.69 -17.39
CA ARG A 146 49.18 18.83 -17.03
C ARG A 146 49.89 20.15 -17.39
N PRO A 147 49.23 21.14 -18.02
CA PRO A 147 49.68 22.51 -17.94
C PRO A 147 49.03 23.20 -16.72
N MET A 148 49.89 23.71 -15.85
CA MET A 148 49.56 24.64 -14.78
C MET A 148 49.42 26.06 -15.33
N GLY A 149 48.35 26.75 -14.93
CA GLY A 149 48.30 28.21 -14.67
C GLY A 149 47.67 29.12 -15.74
N PRO A 150 47.49 30.43 -15.46
CA PRO A 150 47.74 31.15 -14.19
C PRO A 150 46.52 31.94 -13.65
N GLY A 151 46.64 32.39 -12.41
CA GLY A 151 45.70 33.32 -11.77
C GLY A 151 45.87 34.79 -12.16
N ASN A 152 44.91 35.56 -11.64
CA ASN A 152 44.80 37.01 -11.47
C ASN A 152 44.58 37.91 -12.70
N ARG A 153 43.39 38.53 -12.72
CA ARG A 153 43.28 39.94 -12.36
C ARG A 153 41.93 40.27 -11.73
#